data_AF-A0AAN7B6P7-F1
#
_entry.id   AF-A0AAN7B6P7-F1
#
_cell.length_a   1.000
_cell.length_b   1.000
_cell.length_c   1.000
_cell.angle_alpha   90.00
_cell.angle_beta   90.00
_cell.angle_gamma   90.00
#
_symmetry.space_group_name_H-M   'P 1'
#
loop_
_entity.id
_entity.type
_entity.pdbx_description
1 polymer ?
#
loop_
_entity_poly.entity_id
_entity_poly.type
_entity_poly.pdbx_seq_one_letter_code
_entity_poly.pdbx_strand_id
1 'polypeptide(L)'
;MDYETKRRAHQAAIEKCNEACETGDLVTIKRLFGFQTSIARIGGTAPTEDEELQALLGPDDAHECLIWVVGEDDLPVSRGLLELGIVDLHRSPIRLLTGVKSQAMLEVLAEFGFDFRQYGHNILHQFITPISILRYLLDLGADPKKPIVPSLVPFLKKGETDNTTQCLNEAAAQCDIPAFELLVSRGAEPARSIALHRATRFKGANNGGTTVTDMIAYLIDRHGMDPNAKDDCAGLRDLMTAFREEGKPLEYALANENREAAVALVKKGAEPGRVTNKEKADGIRRLIDGIMI
;
A
#
# COMPACT_ATOMS: atom_id res chain seq x y z
N MET A 1 3.67 -35.30 25.68
CA MET A 1 4.56 -34.13 25.66
C MET A 1 3.88 -33.03 26.47
N ASP A 2 4.55 -32.43 27.46
CA ASP A 2 3.99 -31.27 28.17
C ASP A 2 3.94 -30.02 27.26
N TYR A 3 3.22 -28.99 27.70
CA TYR A 3 3.01 -27.77 26.92
C TYR A 3 4.31 -27.05 26.57
N GLU A 4 5.25 -26.95 27.52
CA GLU A 4 6.53 -26.25 27.30
C GLU A 4 7.41 -26.98 26.30
N THR A 5 7.44 -28.32 26.38
CA THR A 5 8.16 -29.16 25.43
C THR A 5 7.57 -29.03 24.02
N LYS A 6 6.24 -29.03 23.90
CA LYS A 6 5.56 -28.83 22.61
C LYS A 6 5.85 -27.44 22.02
N ARG A 7 5.83 -26.41 22.86
CA ARG A 7 6.15 -25.03 22.47
C ARG A 7 7.60 -24.89 21.97
N ARG A 8 8.56 -25.49 22.67
CA ARG A 8 9.98 -25.48 22.24
C ARG A 8 10.18 -26.23 20.93
N ALA A 9 9.53 -27.37 20.75
CA ALA A 9 9.61 -28.13 19.52
C ALA A 9 9.00 -27.37 18.33
N HIS A 10 7.86 -26.68 18.53
CA HIS A 10 7.24 -25.83 17.51
C HIS A 10 8.14 -24.65 17.15
N GLN A 11 8.73 -23.98 18.14
CA GLN A 11 9.69 -22.89 17.90
C GLN A 11 10.92 -23.37 17.11
N ALA A 12 11.48 -24.54 17.45
CA ALA A 12 12.60 -25.11 16.70
C ALA A 12 12.20 -25.48 15.25
N ALA A 13 10.96 -25.94 15.03
CA ALA A 13 10.43 -26.20 13.70
C ALA A 13 10.33 -24.90 12.88
N ILE A 14 9.85 -23.80 13.49
CA ILE A 14 9.80 -22.47 12.87
C ILE A 14 11.22 -21.98 12.52
N GLU A 15 12.19 -22.11 13.43
CA GLU A 15 13.58 -21.70 13.19
C GLU A 15 14.20 -22.46 12.03
N LYS A 16 14.03 -23.79 11.99
CA LYS A 16 14.49 -24.63 10.87
C LYS A 16 13.80 -24.27 9.56
N CYS A 17 12.52 -23.89 9.61
CA CYS A 17 11.79 -23.43 8.43
C CYS A 17 12.31 -22.09 7.92
N ASN A 18 12.57 -21.14 8.81
CA ASN A 18 13.15 -19.84 8.46
C ASN A 18 14.54 -20.00 7.85
N GLU A 19 15.42 -20.81 8.45
CA GLU A 19 16.74 -21.12 7.89
C GLU A 19 16.63 -21.75 6.50
N ALA A 20 15.70 -22.70 6.30
CA ALA A 20 15.47 -23.30 5.00
C ALA A 20 14.97 -22.28 3.95
N CYS A 21 14.13 -21.33 4.37
CA CYS A 21 13.66 -20.27 3.48
C CYS A 21 14.78 -19.24 3.18
N GLU A 22 15.63 -18.89 4.16
CA GLU A 22 16.81 -18.02 3.96
C GLU A 22 17.84 -18.62 3.01
N THR A 23 18.04 -19.94 3.08
CA THR A 23 19.01 -20.68 2.26
C THR A 23 18.45 -21.18 0.93
N GLY A 24 17.15 -21.05 0.71
CA GLY A 24 16.46 -21.59 -0.47
C GLY A 24 16.39 -23.12 -0.51
N ASP A 25 16.49 -23.81 0.64
CA ASP A 25 16.41 -25.26 0.72
C ASP A 25 14.96 -25.77 0.57
N LEU A 26 14.52 -25.83 -0.69
CA LEU A 26 13.21 -26.34 -1.05
C LEU A 26 12.98 -27.79 -0.62
N VAL A 27 14.03 -28.60 -0.47
CA VAL A 27 13.87 -30.00 -0.03
C VAL A 27 13.45 -30.04 1.43
N THR A 28 14.10 -29.24 2.27
CA THR A 28 13.73 -29.10 3.68
C THR A 28 12.34 -28.49 3.83
N ILE A 29 12.01 -27.43 3.08
CA ILE A 29 10.66 -26.83 3.09
C ILE A 29 9.60 -27.85 2.70
N LYS A 30 9.80 -28.56 1.57
CA LYS A 30 8.87 -29.61 1.13
C LYS A 30 8.77 -30.74 2.14
N ARG A 31 9.85 -31.05 2.87
CA ARG A 31 9.81 -32.04 3.95
C ARG A 31 9.01 -31.54 5.15
N LEU A 32 9.22 -30.30 5.59
CA LEU A 32 8.54 -29.73 6.76
C LEU A 32 7.03 -29.61 6.55
N PHE A 33 6.59 -29.36 5.32
CA PHE A 33 5.19 -29.06 5.02
C PHE A 33 4.46 -30.13 4.18
N GLY A 34 5.16 -30.90 3.36
CA GLY A 34 4.58 -31.71 2.28
C GLY A 34 3.85 -33.00 2.66
N PHE A 35 3.77 -33.38 3.93
CA PHE A 35 3.23 -34.69 4.34
C PHE A 35 1.83 -34.68 4.97
N GLN A 36 1.18 -33.52 5.12
CA GLN A 36 -0.13 -33.44 5.77
C GLN A 36 -1.25 -34.17 5.00
N THR A 37 -1.07 -34.53 3.73
CA THR A 37 -2.08 -35.24 2.94
C THR A 37 -2.03 -36.77 3.04
N SER A 38 -1.02 -37.38 3.68
CA SER A 38 -0.73 -38.82 3.46
C SER A 38 -0.63 -39.73 4.70
N ILE A 39 -0.86 -39.26 5.93
CA ILE A 39 -0.66 -40.13 7.11
C ILE A 39 -1.99 -40.72 7.61
N ALA A 40 -2.49 -41.69 6.85
CA ALA A 40 -3.17 -42.85 7.42
C ALA A 40 -2.13 -43.96 7.62
N ARG A 41 -1.29 -43.84 8.67
CA ARG A 41 -0.31 -44.89 9.00
C ARG A 41 -1.01 -46.07 9.67
N ILE A 42 -1.09 -47.19 8.94
CA ILE A 42 -1.62 -48.47 9.43
C ILE A 42 -0.51 -49.33 10.08
N GLY A 43 0.76 -48.92 10.07
CA GLY A 43 1.88 -49.67 10.67
C GLY A 43 2.50 -48.93 11.87
N GLY A 44 2.45 -49.52 13.07
CA GLY A 44 2.84 -48.93 14.35
C GLY A 44 4.34 -48.68 14.59
N THR A 45 5.06 -48.09 13.65
CA THR A 45 6.43 -47.59 13.87
C THR A 45 6.40 -46.22 14.56
N ALA A 46 7.34 -45.99 15.49
CA ALA A 46 7.51 -44.68 16.14
C ALA A 46 7.82 -43.58 15.09
N PRO A 47 7.33 -42.35 15.28
CA PRO A 47 7.59 -41.26 14.35
C PRO A 47 9.08 -40.85 14.36
N THR A 48 9.58 -40.43 13.20
CA THR A 48 10.90 -39.81 13.10
C THR A 48 10.87 -38.36 13.63
N GLU A 49 12.01 -37.78 13.98
CA GLU A 49 12.09 -36.37 14.44
C GLU A 49 11.47 -35.40 13.43
N ASP A 50 11.71 -35.62 12.13
CA ASP A 50 11.11 -34.82 11.06
C ASP A 50 9.57 -34.96 11.03
N GLU A 51 9.02 -36.13 11.36
CA GLU A 51 7.56 -36.34 11.44
C GLU A 51 6.93 -35.68 12.65
N GLU A 52 7.65 -35.63 13.78
CA GLU A 52 7.20 -34.87 14.95
C GLU A 52 7.18 -33.37 14.65
N LEU A 53 8.19 -32.84 13.94
CA LEU A 53 8.23 -31.43 13.52
C LEU A 53 7.12 -31.10 12.50
N GLN A 54 6.86 -31.99 11.53
CA GLN A 54 5.77 -31.83 10.56
C GLN A 54 4.39 -31.75 11.24
N ALA A 55 4.18 -32.52 12.31
CA ALA A 55 2.93 -32.50 13.06
C ALA A 55 2.73 -31.19 13.86
N LEU A 56 3.77 -30.37 13.99
CA LEU A 56 3.73 -29.11 14.73
C LEU A 56 3.48 -27.90 13.83
N LEU A 57 3.90 -27.94 12.56
CA LEU A 57 3.70 -26.85 11.62
C LEU A 57 2.33 -26.97 10.94
N GLY A 58 1.55 -25.90 10.99
CA GLY A 58 0.23 -25.81 10.37
C GLY A 58 0.19 -24.88 9.14
N PRO A 59 -1.01 -24.74 8.53
CA PRO A 59 -1.22 -23.77 7.45
C PRO A 59 -0.88 -22.33 7.83
N ASP A 60 -1.11 -21.94 9.08
CA ASP A 60 -0.77 -20.59 9.58
C ASP A 60 0.75 -20.34 9.59
N ASP A 61 1.55 -21.35 9.95
CA ASP A 61 3.01 -21.25 9.90
C ASP A 61 3.51 -21.14 8.46
N ALA A 62 2.95 -21.94 7.54
CA ALA A 62 3.24 -21.85 6.10
C ALA A 62 2.84 -20.46 5.54
N HIS A 63 1.75 -19.89 6.06
CA HIS A 63 1.28 -18.55 5.68
C HIS A 63 2.26 -17.46 6.10
N GLU A 64 2.72 -17.45 7.35
CA GLU A 64 3.70 -16.46 7.82
C GLU A 64 5.06 -16.62 7.12
N CYS A 65 5.51 -17.86 6.86
CA CYS A 65 6.70 -18.09 6.02
C CYS A 65 6.51 -17.52 4.62
N LEU A 66 5.34 -17.72 4.00
CA LEU A 66 5.03 -17.15 2.69
C LEU A 66 5.06 -15.61 2.72
N ILE A 67 4.46 -14.97 3.73
CA ILE A 67 4.51 -13.50 3.88
C ILE A 67 5.96 -13.01 3.91
N TRP A 68 6.82 -13.68 4.69
CA TRP A 68 8.22 -13.30 4.82
C TRP A 68 8.99 -13.45 3.50
N VAL A 69 8.92 -14.60 2.82
CA VAL A 69 9.66 -14.82 1.56
C VAL A 69 9.14 -13.95 0.41
N VAL A 70 7.84 -13.64 0.39
CA VAL A 70 7.23 -12.71 -0.57
C VAL A 70 7.75 -11.29 -0.34
N GLY A 71 7.90 -10.88 0.93
CA GLY A 71 8.51 -9.59 1.30
C GLY A 71 10.01 -9.50 0.96
N GLU A 72 10.71 -10.62 0.95
CA GLU A 72 12.10 -10.69 0.46
C GLU A 72 12.21 -10.82 -1.06
N ASP A 73 11.08 -10.98 -1.77
CA ASP A 73 11.02 -11.12 -3.22
C ASP A 73 11.74 -12.40 -3.73
N ASP A 74 11.80 -13.45 -2.90
CA ASP A 74 12.41 -14.75 -3.23
C ASP A 74 11.45 -15.61 -4.07
N LEU A 75 11.55 -15.50 -5.40
CA LEU A 75 10.66 -16.18 -6.35
C LEU A 75 10.74 -17.72 -6.24
N PRO A 76 11.93 -18.36 -6.21
CA PRO A 76 12.02 -19.82 -6.09
C PRO A 76 11.36 -20.36 -4.82
N VAL A 77 11.62 -19.74 -3.66
CA VAL A 77 11.05 -20.21 -2.38
C VAL A 77 9.56 -19.96 -2.31
N SER A 78 9.10 -18.77 -2.72
CA SER A 78 7.67 -18.44 -2.76
C SER A 78 6.90 -19.43 -3.64
N ARG A 79 7.40 -19.71 -4.85
CA ARG A 79 6.80 -20.71 -5.74
C ARG A 79 6.81 -22.11 -5.11
N GLY A 80 7.93 -22.52 -4.50
CA GLY A 80 8.03 -23.82 -3.85
C GLY A 80 7.04 -24.01 -2.70
N LEU A 81 6.79 -22.97 -1.90
CA LEU A 81 5.76 -22.97 -0.86
C LEU A 81 4.34 -23.05 -1.44
N LEU A 82 4.07 -22.30 -2.50
CA LEU A 82 2.76 -22.29 -3.16
C LEU A 82 2.43 -23.63 -3.85
N GLU A 83 3.43 -24.28 -4.45
CA GLU A 83 3.30 -25.63 -5.05
C GLU A 83 2.84 -26.70 -4.06
N LEU A 84 3.04 -26.48 -2.76
CA LEU A 84 2.57 -27.41 -1.72
C LEU A 84 1.05 -27.36 -1.54
N GLY A 85 0.37 -26.29 -2.00
CA GLY A 85 -1.08 -26.15 -1.91
C GLY A 85 -1.62 -26.01 -0.47
N ILE A 86 -0.75 -25.71 0.49
CA ILE A 86 -1.12 -25.59 1.92
C ILE A 86 -1.70 -24.21 2.22
N VAL A 87 -1.24 -23.19 1.49
CA VAL A 87 -1.66 -21.80 1.67
C VAL A 87 -2.85 -21.49 0.76
N ASP A 88 -4.01 -21.18 1.37
CA ASP A 88 -5.19 -20.71 0.66
C ASP A 88 -5.07 -19.21 0.32
N LEU A 89 -4.63 -18.92 -0.90
CA LEU A 89 -4.47 -17.54 -1.38
C LEU A 89 -5.78 -16.76 -1.50
N HIS A 90 -6.94 -17.41 -1.55
CA HIS A 90 -8.23 -16.71 -1.54
C HIS A 90 -8.53 -16.08 -0.17
N ARG A 91 -7.96 -16.64 0.89
CA ARG A 91 -8.12 -16.15 2.27
C ARG A 91 -6.89 -15.42 2.79
N SER A 92 -5.79 -15.42 2.04
CA SER A 92 -4.57 -14.70 2.39
C SER A 92 -4.84 -13.21 2.59
N PRO A 93 -4.48 -12.60 3.74
CA PRO A 93 -4.65 -11.18 3.98
C PRO A 93 -3.84 -10.33 2.99
N ILE A 94 -4.27 -9.08 2.80
CA ILE A 94 -3.52 -8.06 2.04
C ILE A 94 -2.09 -7.87 2.57
N ARG A 95 -1.83 -8.22 3.84
CA ARG A 95 -0.49 -8.23 4.44
C ARG A 95 0.51 -9.06 3.65
N LEU A 96 0.07 -10.09 2.91
CA LEU A 96 0.94 -10.86 2.01
C LEU A 96 1.63 -9.98 0.96
N LEU A 97 1.01 -8.88 0.55
CA LEU A 97 1.58 -7.97 -0.43
C LEU A 97 2.51 -6.92 0.21
N THR A 98 2.60 -6.90 1.54
CA THR A 98 3.48 -5.96 2.26
C THR A 98 4.92 -6.36 2.01
N GLY A 99 5.63 -5.57 1.22
CA GLY A 99 7.04 -5.79 0.91
C GLY A 99 7.29 -6.45 -0.44
N VAL A 100 6.27 -6.77 -1.24
CA VAL A 100 6.50 -7.21 -2.63
C VAL A 100 7.27 -6.11 -3.39
N LYS A 101 8.37 -6.49 -4.04
CA LYS A 101 9.28 -5.53 -4.70
C LYS A 101 9.22 -5.62 -6.22
N SER A 102 8.78 -6.76 -6.77
CA SER A 102 8.79 -7.00 -8.22
C SER A 102 7.43 -7.37 -8.81
N GLN A 103 7.28 -7.10 -10.10
CA GLN A 103 6.16 -7.61 -10.89
C GLN A 103 6.17 -9.14 -10.97
N ALA A 104 7.35 -9.75 -11.05
CA ALA A 104 7.50 -11.21 -11.15
C ALA A 104 6.90 -11.92 -9.94
N MET A 105 7.03 -11.36 -8.73
CA MET A 105 6.40 -11.92 -7.54
C MET A 105 4.87 -11.84 -7.61
N LEU A 106 4.32 -10.73 -8.13
CA LEU A 106 2.88 -10.60 -8.34
C LEU A 106 2.37 -11.58 -9.41
N GLU A 107 3.17 -11.86 -10.44
CA GLU A 107 2.89 -12.89 -11.45
C GLU A 107 2.84 -14.29 -10.81
N VAL A 108 3.81 -14.63 -9.95
CA VAL A 108 3.78 -15.87 -9.17
C VAL A 108 2.50 -15.94 -8.32
N LEU A 109 2.17 -14.90 -7.56
CA LEU A 109 0.94 -14.91 -6.74
C LEU A 109 -0.33 -15.05 -7.60
N ALA A 110 -0.40 -14.37 -8.74
CA ALA A 110 -1.53 -14.48 -9.68
C ALA A 110 -1.67 -15.90 -10.24
N GLU A 111 -0.55 -16.52 -10.63
CA GLU A 111 -0.48 -17.88 -11.17
C GLU A 111 -1.09 -18.91 -10.20
N PHE A 112 -0.86 -18.74 -8.90
CA PHE A 112 -1.41 -19.60 -7.86
C PHE A 112 -2.79 -19.15 -7.34
N GLY A 113 -3.45 -18.20 -8.02
CA GLY A 113 -4.85 -17.87 -7.77
C GLY A 113 -5.10 -16.72 -6.79
N PHE A 114 -4.08 -15.91 -6.45
CA PHE A 114 -4.30 -14.69 -5.67
C PHE A 114 -5.17 -13.70 -6.45
N ASP A 115 -6.36 -13.37 -5.93
CA ASP A 115 -7.28 -12.45 -6.59
C ASP A 115 -7.02 -10.99 -6.21
N PHE A 116 -6.27 -10.26 -7.03
CA PHE A 116 -6.00 -8.83 -6.82
C PHE A 116 -7.26 -7.95 -6.87
N ARG A 117 -8.33 -8.40 -7.55
CA ARG A 117 -9.58 -7.62 -7.73
C ARG A 117 -10.34 -7.45 -6.42
N GLN A 118 -10.16 -8.38 -5.48
CA GLN A 118 -10.82 -8.36 -4.17
C GLN A 118 -10.31 -7.20 -3.30
N TYR A 119 -9.06 -6.78 -3.51
CA TYR A 119 -8.45 -5.69 -2.75
C TYR A 119 -8.62 -4.32 -3.39
N GLY A 120 -8.77 -4.25 -4.72
CA GLY A 120 -9.04 -3.00 -5.44
C GLY A 120 -7.98 -1.92 -5.18
N HIS A 121 -8.40 -0.70 -4.90
CA HIS A 121 -7.48 0.41 -4.59
C HIS A 121 -6.56 0.16 -3.36
N ASN A 122 -6.87 -0.77 -2.46
CA ASN A 122 -6.06 -1.00 -1.25
C ASN A 122 -4.65 -1.51 -1.60
N ILE A 123 -4.52 -2.22 -2.72
CA ILE A 123 -3.21 -2.65 -3.21
C ILE A 123 -2.57 -1.56 -4.07
N LEU A 124 -3.37 -0.87 -4.88
CA LEU A 124 -2.85 0.09 -5.86
C LEU A 124 -2.04 1.23 -5.24
N HIS A 125 -2.44 1.74 -4.06
CA HIS A 125 -1.69 2.83 -3.41
C HIS A 125 -0.28 2.41 -2.93
N GLN A 126 -0.05 1.12 -2.67
CA GLN A 126 1.26 0.60 -2.29
C GLN A 126 2.21 0.46 -3.50
N PHE A 127 1.63 0.37 -4.69
CA PHE A 127 2.34 0.13 -5.94
C PHE A 127 2.15 1.26 -6.95
N ILE A 128 2.02 2.50 -6.49
CA ILE A 128 2.00 3.67 -7.39
C ILE A 128 3.29 3.73 -8.21
N THR A 129 4.41 3.46 -7.55
CA THR A 129 5.74 3.36 -8.15
C THR A 129 6.28 1.96 -7.88
N PRO A 130 6.80 1.23 -8.90
CA PRO A 130 6.95 1.62 -10.29
C PRO A 130 5.66 1.48 -11.13
N ILE A 131 5.50 2.34 -12.15
CA ILE A 131 4.31 2.39 -13.02
C ILE A 131 4.02 1.08 -13.78
N SER A 132 5.04 0.25 -14.03
CA SER A 132 4.85 -1.08 -14.65
C SER A 132 4.03 -2.00 -13.75
N ILE A 133 4.32 -2.02 -12.45
CA ILE A 133 3.57 -2.80 -11.47
C ILE A 133 2.16 -2.23 -11.33
N LEU A 134 2.01 -0.90 -11.24
CA LEU A 134 0.70 -0.25 -11.20
C LEU A 134 -0.18 -0.70 -12.38
N ARG A 135 0.38 -0.66 -13.59
CA ARG A 135 -0.28 -1.07 -14.83
C ARG A 135 -0.67 -2.55 -14.79
N TYR A 136 0.25 -3.41 -14.38
CA TYR A 136 0.00 -4.85 -14.26
C TYR A 136 -1.19 -5.14 -13.32
N LEU A 137 -1.23 -4.51 -12.13
CA LEU A 137 -2.33 -4.69 -11.18
C LEU A 137 -3.68 -4.20 -11.74
N LEU A 138 -3.67 -3.06 -12.44
CA LEU A 138 -4.85 -2.54 -13.12
C LEU A 138 -5.32 -3.47 -14.25
N ASP A 139 -4.40 -4.14 -14.96
CA ASP A 139 -4.69 -5.12 -16.01
C ASP A 139 -5.27 -6.42 -15.44
N LEU A 140 -4.88 -6.81 -14.22
CA LEU A 140 -5.51 -7.89 -13.46
C LEU A 140 -6.89 -7.51 -12.89
N GLY A 141 -7.37 -6.28 -13.12
CA GLY A 141 -8.70 -5.83 -12.74
C GLY A 141 -8.79 -5.22 -11.34
N ALA A 142 -7.67 -4.81 -10.73
CA ALA A 142 -7.72 -3.97 -9.55
C ALA A 142 -8.42 -2.65 -9.90
N ASP A 143 -9.47 -2.30 -9.13
CA ASP A 143 -10.32 -1.15 -9.42
C ASP A 143 -9.90 0.08 -8.60
N PRO A 144 -9.42 1.17 -9.25
CA PRO A 144 -9.01 2.39 -8.56
C PRO A 144 -10.19 3.20 -8.02
N LYS A 145 -11.44 2.87 -8.38
CA LYS A 145 -12.66 3.53 -7.88
C LYS A 145 -13.20 2.93 -6.59
N LYS A 146 -12.80 1.71 -6.24
CA LYS A 146 -13.29 1.06 -5.02
C LYS A 146 -12.82 1.87 -3.80
N PRO A 147 -13.65 2.01 -2.75
CA PRO A 147 -13.28 2.68 -1.49
C PRO A 147 -12.32 1.81 -0.64
N ILE A 148 -11.55 2.44 0.28
CA ILE A 148 -10.79 1.72 1.35
C ILE A 148 -11.76 0.82 2.10
N VAL A 149 -11.31 -0.43 2.30
CA VAL A 149 -12.02 -1.63 2.78
C VAL A 149 -13.34 -1.36 3.54
N PRO A 150 -14.36 -2.23 3.38
CA PRO A 150 -15.54 -2.28 4.24
C PRO A 150 -15.28 -2.29 5.77
N SER A 151 -14.07 -2.56 6.26
CA SER A 151 -13.76 -2.55 7.70
C SER A 151 -13.78 -1.14 8.31
N LEU A 152 -13.76 -0.09 7.50
CA LEU A 152 -13.99 1.29 7.93
C LEU A 152 -15.50 1.65 7.92
N VAL A 153 -16.36 0.80 7.36
CA VAL A 153 -17.83 0.96 7.35
C VAL A 153 -18.45 1.15 8.75
N PRO A 154 -17.95 0.54 9.85
CA PRO A 154 -18.50 0.81 11.17
C PRO A 154 -18.39 2.28 11.61
N PHE A 155 -17.47 3.03 11.01
CA PHE A 155 -17.18 4.42 11.37
C PHE A 155 -17.74 5.43 10.36
N LEU A 156 -18.10 4.99 9.16
CA LEU A 156 -18.87 5.80 8.21
C LEU A 156 -20.33 5.84 8.68
N LYS A 157 -21.00 7.00 8.59
CA LYS A 157 -22.45 7.02 8.85
C LYS A 157 -23.15 6.17 7.80
N LYS A 158 -24.28 5.57 8.17
CA LYS A 158 -25.09 4.78 7.24
C LYS A 158 -25.40 5.58 5.97
N GLY A 159 -24.86 5.14 4.83
CA GLY A 159 -25.03 5.79 3.53
C GLY A 159 -23.84 6.65 3.08
N GLU A 160 -22.86 6.90 3.95
CA GLU A 160 -21.57 7.49 3.56
C GLU A 160 -20.69 6.40 2.94
N THR A 161 -19.99 6.74 1.86
CA THR A 161 -18.98 5.89 1.24
C THR A 161 -17.67 6.64 1.23
N ASP A 162 -16.57 5.96 1.57
CA ASP A 162 -15.24 6.53 1.39
C ASP A 162 -14.94 6.66 -0.10
N ASN A 163 -15.34 7.79 -0.64
CA ASN A 163 -15.20 8.03 -2.06
C ASN A 163 -13.78 8.48 -2.43
N THR A 164 -12.87 8.58 -1.46
CA THR A 164 -11.54 9.16 -1.61
C THR A 164 -10.67 8.28 -2.49
N THR A 165 -10.18 8.84 -3.59
CA THR A 165 -9.28 8.10 -4.47
C THR A 165 -7.85 8.15 -3.94
N GLN A 166 -7.54 7.32 -2.94
CA GLN A 166 -6.24 7.31 -2.26
C GLN A 166 -5.06 7.06 -3.21
N CYS A 167 -5.26 6.36 -4.31
CA CYS A 167 -4.23 6.15 -5.33
C CYS A 167 -3.86 7.46 -6.07
N LEU A 168 -4.85 8.30 -6.39
CA LEU A 168 -4.60 9.62 -7.00
C LEU A 168 -3.90 10.55 -6.00
N ASN A 169 -4.29 10.50 -4.74
CA ASN A 169 -3.64 11.23 -3.65
C ASN A 169 -2.15 10.86 -3.54
N GLU A 170 -1.84 9.58 -3.60
CA GLU A 170 -0.47 9.07 -3.47
C GLU A 170 0.38 9.38 -4.71
N ALA A 171 -0.16 9.19 -5.92
CA ALA A 171 0.50 9.61 -7.16
C ALA A 171 0.80 11.12 -7.16
N ALA A 172 -0.14 11.94 -6.69
CA ALA A 172 0.07 13.38 -6.53
C ALA A 172 1.14 13.71 -5.48
N ALA A 173 1.13 13.03 -4.32
CA ALA A 173 2.14 13.21 -3.27
C ALA A 173 3.56 12.87 -3.73
N GLN A 174 3.70 11.96 -4.68
CA GLN A 174 4.98 11.59 -5.30
C GLN A 174 5.31 12.42 -6.55
N CYS A 175 4.46 13.37 -6.94
CA CYS A 175 4.58 14.11 -8.20
C CYS A 175 4.71 13.21 -9.44
N ASP A 176 4.05 12.05 -9.47
CA ASP A 176 4.06 11.11 -10.59
C ASP A 176 2.84 11.35 -11.51
N ILE A 177 2.99 12.25 -12.48
CA ILE A 177 1.93 12.53 -13.47
C ILE A 177 1.58 11.29 -14.30
N PRO A 178 2.54 10.50 -14.83
CA PRO A 178 2.23 9.27 -15.56
C PRO A 178 1.38 8.27 -14.77
N ALA A 179 1.67 8.04 -13.49
CA ALA A 179 0.86 7.16 -12.64
C ALA A 179 -0.53 7.75 -12.41
N PHE A 180 -0.63 9.06 -12.18
CA PHE A 180 -1.90 9.76 -12.04
C PHE A 180 -2.78 9.63 -13.30
N GLU A 181 -2.20 9.86 -14.49
CA GLU A 181 -2.88 9.69 -15.78
C GLU A 181 -3.35 8.26 -16.01
N LEU A 182 -2.50 7.27 -15.68
CA LEU A 182 -2.86 5.87 -15.79
C LEU A 182 -4.08 5.55 -14.92
N LEU A 183 -4.11 6.00 -13.66
CA LEU A 183 -5.26 5.82 -12.76
C LEU A 183 -6.53 6.46 -13.33
N VAL A 184 -6.45 7.71 -13.80
CA VAL A 184 -7.59 8.42 -14.41
C VAL A 184 -8.09 7.69 -15.65
N SER A 185 -7.18 7.18 -16.50
CA SER A 185 -7.54 6.38 -17.68
C SER A 185 -8.26 5.07 -17.35
N ARG A 186 -8.09 4.56 -16.11
CA ARG A 186 -8.82 3.41 -15.56
C ARG A 186 -10.06 3.80 -14.76
N GLY A 187 -10.48 5.06 -14.85
CA GLY A 187 -11.72 5.58 -14.30
C GLY A 187 -11.60 6.13 -12.88
N ALA A 188 -10.39 6.31 -12.34
CA ALA A 188 -10.20 7.09 -11.13
C ALA A 188 -10.71 8.54 -11.36
N GLU A 189 -11.41 9.12 -10.38
CA GLU A 189 -12.05 10.44 -10.53
C GLU A 189 -11.29 11.51 -9.73
N PRO A 190 -10.56 12.43 -10.39
CA PRO A 190 -9.80 13.48 -9.69
C PRO A 190 -10.65 14.34 -8.75
N ALA A 191 -11.89 14.64 -9.12
CA ALA A 191 -12.83 15.41 -8.29
C ALA A 191 -13.17 14.76 -6.93
N ARG A 192 -12.88 13.46 -6.77
CA ARG A 192 -13.06 12.70 -5.52
C ARG A 192 -11.74 12.47 -4.79
N SER A 193 -10.71 13.24 -5.10
CA SER A 193 -9.39 13.16 -4.49
C SER A 193 -9.00 14.49 -3.85
N ILE A 194 -8.05 14.42 -2.93
CA ILE A 194 -7.39 15.58 -2.33
C ILE A 194 -5.98 15.74 -2.92
N ALA A 195 -5.81 15.31 -4.18
CA ALA A 195 -4.54 15.27 -4.88
C ALA A 195 -3.79 16.61 -4.82
N LEU A 196 -4.50 17.72 -4.97
CA LEU A 196 -3.89 19.06 -4.90
C LEU A 196 -3.30 19.35 -3.51
N HIS A 197 -3.96 18.95 -2.42
CA HIS A 197 -3.43 19.06 -1.06
C HIS A 197 -2.24 18.13 -0.83
N ARG A 198 -2.25 16.95 -1.45
CA ARG A 198 -1.20 15.94 -1.32
C ARG A 198 0.06 16.31 -2.08
N ALA A 199 -0.07 16.87 -3.28
CA ALA A 199 1.06 17.31 -4.10
C ALA A 199 1.96 18.30 -3.35
N THR A 200 1.40 19.17 -2.52
CA THR A 200 2.20 20.17 -1.77
C THR A 200 3.12 19.56 -0.71
N ARG A 201 2.97 18.27 -0.37
CA ARG A 201 3.83 17.57 0.59
C ARG A 201 5.14 17.08 -0.04
N PHE A 202 5.25 17.08 -1.37
CA PHE A 202 6.43 16.59 -2.06
C PHE A 202 7.63 17.52 -1.82
N LYS A 203 8.70 16.99 -1.21
CA LYS A 203 9.95 17.73 -0.92
C LYS A 203 11.12 17.33 -1.83
N GLY A 204 10.89 16.43 -2.79
CA GLY A 204 11.92 16.00 -3.73
C GLY A 204 12.22 17.08 -4.78
N ALA A 205 13.43 17.06 -5.33
CA ALA A 205 13.82 17.98 -6.41
C ALA A 205 13.11 17.64 -7.74
N ASN A 206 12.91 16.34 -8.01
CA ASN A 206 12.13 15.83 -9.13
C ASN A 206 11.74 14.37 -8.88
N ASN A 207 10.67 13.91 -9.52
CA ASN A 207 10.36 12.49 -9.69
C ASN A 207 10.22 12.22 -11.19
N GLY A 208 11.18 11.50 -11.79
CA GLY A 208 11.17 11.24 -13.23
C GLY A 208 11.17 12.50 -14.11
N GLY A 209 11.70 13.62 -13.60
CA GLY A 209 11.68 14.92 -14.28
C GLY A 209 10.44 15.78 -14.02
N THR A 210 9.45 15.29 -13.28
CA THR A 210 8.30 16.07 -12.82
C THR A 210 8.59 16.73 -11.48
N THR A 211 8.32 18.02 -11.38
CA THR A 211 8.44 18.81 -10.13
C THR A 211 7.09 18.97 -9.43
N VAL A 212 7.10 19.47 -8.19
CA VAL A 212 5.86 19.83 -7.48
C VAL A 212 5.06 20.90 -8.23
N THR A 213 5.76 21.84 -8.90
CA THR A 213 5.12 22.89 -9.67
C THR A 213 4.41 22.35 -10.91
N ASP A 214 5.01 21.34 -11.56
CA ASP A 214 4.42 20.68 -12.73
C ASP A 214 3.16 19.91 -12.33
N MET A 215 3.22 19.15 -11.23
CA MET A 215 2.07 18.42 -10.70
C MET A 215 0.93 19.37 -10.30
N ILE A 216 1.21 20.48 -9.60
CA ILE A 216 0.18 21.48 -9.23
C ILE A 216 -0.45 22.10 -10.48
N ALA A 217 0.36 22.51 -11.46
CA ALA A 217 -0.16 23.07 -12.71
C ALA A 217 -1.01 22.05 -13.46
N TYR A 218 -0.55 20.80 -13.55
CA TYR A 218 -1.29 19.71 -14.16
C TYR A 218 -2.65 19.49 -13.50
N LEU A 219 -2.72 19.39 -12.17
CA LEU A 219 -3.98 19.18 -11.43
C LEU A 219 -4.99 20.32 -11.64
N ILE A 220 -4.53 21.57 -11.65
CA ILE A 220 -5.40 22.73 -11.81
C ILE A 220 -5.81 22.90 -13.28
N ASP A 221 -4.84 22.92 -14.21
CA ASP A 221 -5.08 23.25 -15.62
C ASP A 221 -5.78 22.11 -16.36
N ARG A 222 -5.43 20.85 -16.08
CA ARG A 222 -5.98 19.69 -16.79
C ARG A 222 -7.27 19.19 -16.17
N HIS A 223 -7.34 19.15 -14.84
CA HIS A 223 -8.46 18.56 -14.11
C HIS A 223 -9.37 19.59 -13.41
N GLY A 224 -9.08 20.89 -13.55
CA GLY A 224 -9.92 21.95 -13.02
C GLY A 224 -10.00 21.99 -11.50
N MET A 225 -8.98 21.48 -10.80
CA MET A 225 -8.97 21.51 -9.33
C MET A 225 -8.91 22.95 -8.81
N ASP A 226 -9.78 23.27 -7.86
CA ASP A 226 -9.81 24.60 -7.24
C ASP A 226 -8.66 24.75 -6.23
N PRO A 227 -7.71 25.70 -6.42
CA PRO A 227 -6.61 25.95 -5.48
C PRO A 227 -7.07 26.48 -4.12
N ASN A 228 -8.35 26.86 -3.99
CA ASN A 228 -9.00 27.29 -2.76
C ASN A 228 -9.95 26.25 -2.18
N ALA A 229 -10.06 25.07 -2.79
CA ALA A 229 -10.86 23.97 -2.27
C ALA A 229 -10.43 23.67 -0.84
N LYS A 230 -11.39 23.37 0.02
CA LYS A 230 -11.07 22.83 1.34
C LYS A 230 -10.84 21.33 1.20
N ASP A 231 -10.03 20.77 2.08
CA ASP A 231 -9.91 19.34 2.22
C ASP A 231 -11.17 18.73 2.87
N ASP A 232 -12.35 18.89 2.25
CA ASP A 232 -13.66 18.46 2.75
C ASP A 232 -14.17 17.16 2.14
N CYS A 233 -13.27 16.39 1.52
CA CYS A 233 -13.58 15.06 1.02
C CYS A 233 -14.12 14.18 2.17
N ALA A 234 -15.44 13.99 2.16
CA ALA A 234 -16.24 13.39 3.22
C ALA A 234 -15.96 11.90 3.53
N GLY A 235 -14.91 11.31 2.94
CA GLY A 235 -14.65 9.87 3.00
C GLY A 235 -13.76 9.41 4.16
N LEU A 236 -12.73 10.18 4.53
CA LEU A 236 -11.77 9.79 5.60
C LEU A 236 -11.83 10.69 6.85
N ARG A 237 -12.51 11.84 6.76
CA ARG A 237 -12.56 12.86 7.82
C ARG A 237 -13.10 12.34 9.16
N ASP A 238 -14.09 11.46 9.12
CA ASP A 238 -14.77 10.99 10.34
C ASP A 238 -14.01 9.89 11.09
N LEU A 239 -12.99 9.30 10.45
CA LEU A 239 -12.24 8.15 10.97
C LEU A 239 -10.93 8.52 11.65
N MET A 240 -10.29 9.60 11.19
CA MET A 240 -8.99 10.06 11.69
C MET A 240 -9.08 11.44 12.35
N THR A 241 -10.11 11.64 13.18
CA THR A 241 -10.39 12.87 13.95
C THR A 241 -9.22 13.41 14.81
N ALA A 242 -8.11 12.68 14.90
CA ALA A 242 -6.86 13.10 15.54
C ALA A 242 -5.99 14.05 14.69
N PHE A 243 -6.18 14.12 13.36
CA PHE A 243 -5.37 14.96 12.48
C PHE A 243 -6.21 16.05 11.80
N ARG A 244 -6.68 17.00 12.63
CA ARG A 244 -7.50 18.16 12.24
C ARG A 244 -6.73 19.23 11.47
N GLU A 245 -6.08 18.87 10.38
CA GLU A 245 -5.59 19.88 9.43
C GLU A 245 -6.66 20.13 8.37
N GLU A 246 -7.79 20.70 8.80
CA GLU A 246 -8.69 21.35 7.86
C GLU A 246 -7.91 22.50 7.22
N GLY A 247 -7.75 22.46 5.90
CA GLY A 247 -7.13 23.56 5.22
C GLY A 247 -7.25 23.53 3.71
N LYS A 248 -6.91 24.66 3.11
CA LYS A 248 -6.71 24.81 1.66
C LYS A 248 -5.35 24.21 1.25
N PRO A 249 -5.12 23.89 -0.04
CA PRO A 249 -3.81 23.42 -0.51
C PRO A 249 -2.65 24.34 -0.13
N LEU A 250 -2.88 25.65 -0.13
CA LEU A 250 -1.84 26.62 0.27
C LEU A 250 -1.44 26.47 1.74
N GLU A 251 -2.41 26.19 2.63
CA GLU A 251 -2.13 25.98 4.05
C GLU A 251 -1.33 24.69 4.27
N TYR A 252 -1.61 23.64 3.49
CA TYR A 252 -0.82 22.41 3.45
C TYR A 252 0.62 22.67 2.97
N ALA A 253 0.81 23.42 1.89
CA ALA A 253 2.14 23.77 1.38
C ALA A 253 2.97 24.48 2.46
N LEU A 254 2.36 25.44 3.17
CA LEU A 254 3.01 26.20 4.23
C LEU A 254 3.31 25.37 5.47
N ALA A 255 2.37 24.51 5.89
CA ALA A 255 2.58 23.59 7.01
C ALA A 255 3.75 22.62 6.74
N ASN A 256 4.00 22.29 5.48
CA ASN A 256 5.10 21.43 5.06
C ASN A 256 6.38 22.22 4.72
N GLU A 257 6.39 23.54 4.87
CA GLU A 257 7.49 24.43 4.48
C GLU A 257 7.88 24.31 2.99
N ASN A 258 6.94 23.91 2.13
CA ASN A 258 7.17 23.74 0.71
C ASN A 258 6.95 25.05 -0.05
N ARG A 259 8.01 25.86 -0.10
CA ARG A 259 7.99 27.18 -0.75
C ARG A 259 7.59 27.10 -2.22
N GLU A 260 8.12 26.14 -2.97
CA GLU A 260 7.84 25.99 -4.40
C GLU A 260 6.37 25.71 -4.66
N ALA A 261 5.78 24.80 -3.89
CA ALA A 261 4.35 24.52 -3.97
C ALA A 261 3.49 25.75 -3.60
N ALA A 262 3.85 26.48 -2.54
CA ALA A 262 3.13 27.69 -2.14
C ALA A 262 3.18 28.77 -3.23
N VAL A 263 4.35 28.99 -3.85
CA VAL A 263 4.50 29.91 -4.99
C VAL A 263 3.62 29.47 -6.17
N ALA A 264 3.66 28.19 -6.54
CA ALA A 264 2.88 27.65 -7.65
C ALA A 264 1.38 27.82 -7.42
N LEU A 265 0.90 27.54 -6.20
CA LEU A 265 -0.50 27.71 -5.83
C LEU A 265 -0.94 29.18 -5.91
N VAL A 266 -0.15 30.12 -5.37
CA VAL A 266 -0.47 31.57 -5.45
C VAL A 266 -0.52 32.03 -6.92
N LYS A 267 0.43 31.59 -7.75
CA LYS A 267 0.42 31.86 -9.20
C LYS A 267 -0.82 31.31 -9.90
N LYS A 268 -1.43 30.25 -9.34
CA LYS A 268 -2.68 29.65 -9.82
C LYS A 268 -3.93 30.21 -9.15
N GLY A 269 -3.82 31.26 -8.34
CA GLY A 269 -4.96 31.93 -7.72
C GLY A 269 -5.35 31.42 -6.33
N ALA A 270 -4.47 30.67 -5.65
CA ALA A 270 -4.68 30.34 -4.25
C ALA A 270 -4.65 31.61 -3.39
N GLU A 271 -5.71 31.82 -2.61
CA GLU A 271 -5.81 32.97 -1.73
C GLU A 271 -5.08 32.68 -0.42
N PRO A 272 -4.14 33.54 0.00
CA PRO A 272 -3.60 33.50 1.35
C PRO A 272 -4.75 33.89 2.28
N GLY A 273 -5.42 32.89 2.87
CA GLY A 273 -6.56 33.10 3.75
C GLY A 273 -6.21 33.98 4.96
N ARG A 274 -7.19 34.21 5.84
CA ARG A 274 -6.92 34.81 7.15
C ARG A 274 -6.13 33.81 8.00
N VAL A 275 -4.82 33.81 7.86
CA VAL A 275 -3.94 33.01 8.72
C VAL A 275 -4.13 33.51 10.14
N THR A 276 -4.75 32.69 10.99
CA THR A 276 -5.01 33.05 12.38
C THR A 276 -3.73 33.10 13.21
N ASN A 277 -2.67 32.42 12.76
CA ASN A 277 -1.34 32.52 13.34
C ASN A 277 -0.53 33.63 12.65
N LYS A 278 -0.22 34.69 13.40
CA LYS A 278 0.55 35.86 12.96
C LYS A 278 1.91 35.49 12.37
N GLU A 279 2.59 34.48 12.91
CA GLU A 279 3.91 34.04 12.41
C GLU A 279 3.82 33.41 11.02
N LYS A 280 2.78 32.58 10.81
CA LYS A 280 2.49 32.02 9.48
C LYS A 280 2.05 33.12 8.51
N ALA A 281 1.29 34.12 8.96
CA ALA A 281 0.89 35.27 8.14
C ALA A 281 2.09 36.09 7.65
N ASP A 282 3.03 36.38 8.55
CA ASP A 282 4.26 37.11 8.22
C ASP A 282 5.18 36.29 7.32
N GLY A 283 5.24 34.97 7.52
CA GLY A 283 5.93 34.03 6.63
C GLY A 283 5.37 34.07 5.21
N ILE A 284 4.04 33.98 5.05
CA ILE A 284 3.36 34.11 3.76
C ILE A 284 3.63 35.47 3.12
N ARG A 285 3.52 36.57 3.87
CA ARG A 285 3.78 37.92 3.34
C ARG A 285 5.18 38.03 2.78
N ARG A 286 6.21 37.60 3.52
CA ARG A 286 7.59 37.59 3.00
C ARG A 286 7.73 36.72 1.75
N LEU A 287 7.01 35.61 1.69
CA LEU A 287 7.01 34.70 0.55
C LEU A 287 6.39 35.38 -0.68
N ILE A 288 5.25 36.07 -0.51
CA ILE A 288 4.57 36.85 -1.55
C ILE A 288 5.43 38.04 -1.99
N ASP A 289 5.93 38.83 -1.05
CA ASP A 289 6.75 40.01 -1.31
C ASP A 289 8.05 39.64 -2.04
N GLY A 290 8.63 38.47 -1.73
CA GLY A 290 9.80 37.94 -2.43
C GLY A 290 9.51 37.27 -3.78
N ILE A 291 8.25 36.99 -4.14
CA ILE A 291 7.85 36.51 -5.48
C ILE A 291 7.58 37.70 -6.42
N MET A 292 7.15 38.85 -5.88
CA MET A 292 6.77 40.03 -6.66
C MET A 292 7.94 40.99 -7.00
N ILE A 293 9.18 40.58 -6.72
CA ILE A 293 10.41 41.29 -7.12
C ILE A 293 11.06 40.51 -8.27
#